data_AF-A0A349FF15-F1
#
_entry.id   AF-A0A349FF15-F1
#
_cell.length_a   1.000
_cell.length_b   1.000
_cell.length_c   1.000
_cell.angle_alpha   90.00
_cell.angle_beta   90.00
_cell.angle_gamma   90.00
#
_symmetry.space_group_name_H-M   'P 1'
#
loop_
_entity.id
_entity.type
_entity.pdbx_description
1 polymer ?
#
loop_
_entity_poly.entity_id
_entity_poly.type
_entity_poly.pdbx_seq_one_letter_code
_entity_poly.pdbx_strand_id
1 'polypeptide(L)'
;MSYLPLDQYQRKWIFTHQSMPVPEDDLEAIKPMDQIRSAQLWKDNISALSPDAERLSSGDWPMKAANWTESVDWMTVWDSDDEDLPQAVLQHIDWQDDVTVYFCYEKYNIIETKWSIFKKYWKNFLFYDDGPILIGRRRNEALWFGDNGQVKLGQRD
;
A
#
# COMPACT_ATOMS: atom_id res chain seq x y z
N MET A 1 -16.63 -13.82 2.30
CA MET A 1 -15.70 -14.16 3.40
C MET A 1 -15.23 -12.81 3.92
N SER A 2 -14.00 -12.63 4.39
CA SER A 2 -13.40 -11.28 4.51
C SER A 2 -12.13 -11.16 3.68
N TYR A 3 -11.50 -12.30 3.41
CA TYR A 3 -10.25 -12.42 2.70
C TYR A 3 -10.40 -13.50 1.63
N LEU A 4 -9.59 -13.36 0.59
CA LEU A 4 -9.40 -14.37 -0.44
C LEU A 4 -8.19 -15.22 -0.07
N PRO A 5 -8.26 -16.55 -0.25
CA PRO A 5 -7.06 -17.37 -0.37
C PRO A 5 -6.12 -16.80 -1.43
N LEU A 6 -4.81 -16.81 -1.18
CA LEU A 6 -3.83 -16.18 -2.08
C LEU A 6 -3.84 -16.81 -3.49
N ASP A 7 -4.14 -18.10 -3.60
CA ASP A 7 -4.27 -18.82 -4.87
C ASP A 7 -5.42 -18.29 -5.74
N GLN A 8 -6.44 -17.69 -5.13
CA GLN A 8 -7.59 -17.03 -5.77
C GLN A 8 -7.37 -15.54 -6.01
N TYR A 9 -6.28 -14.95 -5.50
CA TYR A 9 -5.94 -13.56 -5.75
C TYR A 9 -5.35 -13.40 -7.16
N GLN A 10 -6.01 -12.59 -7.99
CA GLN A 10 -5.64 -12.41 -9.41
C GLN A 10 -4.20 -11.92 -9.58
N ARG A 11 -3.70 -11.07 -8.67
CA ARG A 11 -2.35 -10.52 -8.73
C ARG A 11 -1.34 -11.28 -7.86
N LYS A 12 -1.61 -12.55 -7.49
CA LYS A 12 -0.69 -13.35 -6.65
C LYS A 12 0.73 -13.46 -7.22
N TRP A 13 0.88 -13.32 -8.53
CA TRP A 13 2.16 -13.39 -9.23
C TRP A 13 3.18 -12.37 -8.70
N ILE A 14 2.74 -11.24 -8.13
CA ILE A 14 3.64 -10.23 -7.54
C ILE A 14 4.35 -10.75 -6.28
N PHE A 15 3.79 -11.76 -5.59
CA PHE A 15 4.37 -12.39 -4.40
C PHE A 15 4.99 -13.76 -4.67
N THR A 16 4.72 -14.34 -5.85
CA THR A 16 5.26 -15.64 -6.28
C THR A 16 6.28 -15.48 -7.41
N HIS A 17 6.81 -14.27 -7.61
CA HIS A 17 7.80 -13.98 -8.64
C HIS A 17 9.15 -14.62 -8.28
N GLN A 18 9.76 -15.38 -9.19
CA GLN A 18 10.97 -16.17 -8.89
C GLN A 18 12.16 -15.29 -8.47
N SER A 19 12.27 -14.07 -9.01
CA SER A 19 13.35 -13.14 -8.67
C SER A 19 13.19 -12.46 -7.30
N MET A 20 11.99 -12.47 -6.71
CA MET A 20 11.70 -11.86 -5.41
C MET A 20 10.77 -12.78 -4.62
N PRO A 21 11.27 -13.95 -4.18
CA PRO A 21 10.44 -14.97 -3.54
C PRO A 21 10.02 -14.52 -2.14
N VAL A 22 8.75 -14.73 -1.82
CA VAL A 22 8.23 -14.58 -0.46
C VAL A 22 8.06 -15.98 0.15
N PRO A 23 8.70 -16.30 1.30
CA PRO A 23 8.53 -17.57 2.00
C PRO A 23 7.08 -17.80 2.42
N GLU A 24 6.68 -19.08 2.54
CA GLU A 24 5.31 -19.48 2.87
C GLU A 24 4.79 -18.86 4.17
N ASP A 25 5.62 -18.85 5.23
CA ASP A 25 5.27 -18.25 6.52
C ASP A 25 4.92 -16.75 6.40
N ASP A 26 5.61 -16.01 5.52
CA ASP A 26 5.36 -14.59 5.30
C ASP A 26 4.17 -14.37 4.36
N LEU A 27 3.93 -15.28 3.40
CA LEU A 27 2.75 -15.24 2.53
C LEU A 27 1.44 -15.35 3.32
N GLU A 28 1.41 -16.09 4.43
CA GLU A 28 0.24 -16.17 5.31
C GLU A 28 -0.17 -14.81 5.91
N ALA A 29 0.79 -13.89 6.05
CA ALA A 29 0.56 -12.53 6.53
C ALA A 29 0.09 -11.57 5.44
N ILE A 30 0.14 -11.96 4.16
CA ILE A 30 -0.34 -11.18 3.02
C ILE A 30 -1.78 -11.61 2.73
N LYS A 31 -2.75 -10.79 3.12
CA LYS A 31 -4.17 -11.15 3.13
C LYS A 31 -4.97 -10.27 2.16
N PRO A 32 -5.08 -10.65 0.88
CA PRO A 32 -5.99 -9.99 -0.04
C PRO A 32 -7.41 -10.04 0.49
N MET A 33 -8.07 -8.89 0.55
CA MET A 33 -9.46 -8.79 0.98
C MET A 33 -10.39 -9.24 -0.14
N ASP A 34 -11.59 -9.74 0.21
CA ASP A 34 -12.63 -9.90 -0.80
C ASP A 34 -13.19 -8.54 -1.25
N GLN A 35 -13.95 -8.52 -2.35
CA GLN A 35 -14.42 -7.28 -2.95
C GLN A 35 -15.32 -6.47 -2.00
N ILE A 36 -16.15 -7.15 -1.19
CA ILE A 36 -17.08 -6.48 -0.28
C ILE A 36 -16.29 -5.76 0.82
N ARG A 37 -15.34 -6.45 1.45
CA ARG A 37 -14.51 -5.84 2.50
C ARG A 37 -13.60 -4.74 1.95
N SER A 38 -12.98 -4.96 0.79
CA SER A 38 -12.16 -3.95 0.11
C SER A 38 -12.95 -2.67 -0.14
N ALA A 39 -14.17 -2.80 -0.69
CA ALA A 39 -15.01 -1.66 -1.03
C ALA A 39 -15.43 -0.86 0.21
N GLN A 40 -15.70 -1.55 1.32
CA GLN A 40 -16.02 -0.89 2.59
C GLN A 40 -14.80 -0.14 3.14
N LEU A 41 -13.62 -0.78 3.17
CA LEU A 41 -12.41 -0.14 3.67
C LEU A 41 -12.01 1.05 2.82
N TRP A 42 -12.08 0.93 1.49
CA TRP A 42 -11.84 2.03 0.56
C TRP A 42 -12.78 3.20 0.81
N LYS A 43 -14.08 2.92 0.92
CA LYS A 43 -15.10 3.94 1.20
C LYS A 43 -14.84 4.70 2.50
N ASP A 44 -14.43 3.98 3.54
CA ASP A 44 -14.24 4.55 4.87
C ASP A 44 -12.91 5.28 5.03
N ASN A 45 -11.89 4.93 4.23
CA ASN A 45 -10.51 5.41 4.46
C ASN A 45 -9.90 6.19 3.29
N ILE A 46 -10.43 6.06 2.07
CA ILE A 46 -9.84 6.64 0.86
C ILE A 46 -10.84 7.55 0.15
N SER A 47 -11.92 6.99 -0.41
CA SER A 47 -12.94 7.76 -1.14
C SER A 47 -14.29 7.05 -1.17
N ALA A 48 -15.36 7.80 -0.92
CA ALA A 48 -16.72 7.27 -1.00
C ALA A 48 -17.25 7.12 -2.44
N LEU A 49 -16.69 7.86 -3.40
CA LEU A 49 -17.23 7.97 -4.76
C LEU A 49 -16.26 7.45 -5.81
N SER A 50 -14.96 7.69 -5.64
CA SER A 50 -13.95 7.33 -6.61
C SER A 50 -13.53 5.87 -6.45
N PRO A 51 -13.36 5.10 -7.54
CA PRO A 51 -12.99 3.69 -7.46
C PRO A 51 -11.47 3.43 -7.39
N ASP A 52 -10.62 4.39 -7.74
CA ASP A 52 -9.16 4.28 -7.76
C ASP A 52 -8.51 5.67 -7.59
N ALA A 53 -7.18 5.69 -7.55
CA ALA A 53 -6.37 6.88 -7.37
C ALA A 53 -6.46 7.87 -8.55
N GLU A 54 -6.50 7.39 -9.79
CA GLU A 54 -6.61 8.24 -10.99
C GLU A 54 -7.92 9.05 -11.03
N ARG A 55 -8.99 8.48 -10.47
CA ARG A 55 -10.33 9.06 -10.48
C ARG A 55 -10.71 9.77 -9.19
N LEU A 56 -9.76 10.03 -8.28
CA LEU A 56 -10.01 10.79 -7.06
C LEU A 56 -10.51 12.21 -7.37
N SER A 57 -11.55 12.62 -6.66
CA SER A 57 -12.16 13.94 -6.79
C SER A 57 -11.50 14.94 -5.84
N SER A 58 -11.68 16.25 -6.09
CA SER A 58 -11.17 17.30 -5.21
C SER A 58 -11.74 17.27 -3.78
N GLY A 59 -12.83 16.53 -3.54
CA GLY A 59 -13.39 16.31 -2.21
C GLY A 59 -12.70 15.21 -1.41
N ASP A 60 -11.94 14.32 -2.06
CA ASP A 60 -11.25 13.23 -1.40
C ASP A 60 -9.98 13.73 -0.71
N TRP A 61 -9.72 13.25 0.51
CA TRP A 61 -8.58 13.70 1.30
C TRP A 61 -7.22 13.54 0.60
N PRO A 62 -6.95 12.51 -0.25
CA PRO A 62 -5.67 12.44 -0.94
C PRO A 62 -5.48 13.59 -1.94
N MET A 63 -6.55 14.23 -2.42
CA MET A 63 -6.47 15.34 -3.36
C MET A 63 -6.20 16.70 -2.68
N LYS A 64 -6.18 16.74 -1.34
CA LYS A 64 -5.86 17.95 -0.59
C LYS A 64 -4.35 18.06 -0.41
N ALA A 65 -3.72 19.03 -1.07
CA ALA A 65 -2.27 19.23 -0.99
C ALA A 65 -1.75 19.41 0.46
N ALA A 66 -2.57 19.98 1.35
CA ALA A 66 -2.22 20.17 2.77
C ALA A 66 -1.99 18.85 3.53
N ASN A 67 -2.48 17.72 3.01
CA ASN A 67 -2.33 16.41 3.62
C ASN A 67 -0.97 15.76 3.30
N TRP A 68 -0.17 16.38 2.42
CA TRP A 68 1.12 15.85 1.97
C TRP A 68 2.24 16.84 2.32
N THR A 69 3.27 16.35 3.00
CA THR A 69 4.39 17.17 3.49
C THR A 69 5.63 17.04 2.63
N GLU A 70 5.84 15.88 2.02
CA GLU A 70 7.06 15.57 1.27
C GLU A 70 6.78 14.58 0.13
N SER A 71 7.64 14.59 -0.88
CA SER A 71 7.67 13.60 -1.96
C SER A 71 9.09 13.04 -2.08
N VAL A 72 9.20 11.72 -2.12
CA VAL A 72 10.48 10.99 -2.12
C VAL A 72 10.54 10.08 -3.34
N ASP A 73 11.69 10.01 -3.98
CA ASP A 73 11.94 9.08 -5.07
C ASP A 73 12.19 7.67 -4.51
N TRP A 74 11.26 6.74 -4.73
CA TRP A 74 11.44 5.33 -4.35
C TRP A 74 12.05 4.50 -5.48
N MET A 75 11.94 4.96 -6.72
CA MET A 75 12.44 4.25 -7.91
C MET A 75 13.97 4.20 -7.93
N THR A 76 14.64 5.22 -7.39
CA THR A 76 16.11 5.17 -7.21
C THR A 76 16.59 4.04 -6.31
N VAL A 77 15.79 3.65 -5.30
CA VAL A 77 16.10 2.55 -4.38
C VAL A 77 15.67 1.20 -4.97
N TRP A 78 14.66 1.19 -5.84
CA TRP A 78 14.12 -0.01 -6.46
C TRP A 78 15.19 -0.84 -7.19
N ASP A 79 15.97 -0.20 -8.07
CA ASP A 79 17.04 -0.83 -8.87
C ASP A 79 18.35 -1.04 -8.10
N SER A 80 18.42 -0.59 -6.85
CA SER A 80 19.60 -0.75 -6.01
C SER A 80 19.60 -2.08 -5.26
N ASP A 81 20.78 -2.45 -4.76
CA ASP A 81 20.95 -3.59 -3.86
C ASP A 81 20.37 -3.33 -2.45
N ASP A 82 19.89 -2.12 -2.15
CA ASP A 82 19.18 -1.85 -0.89
C ASP A 82 17.82 -2.57 -0.89
N GLU A 83 17.61 -3.35 0.17
CA GLU A 83 16.35 -4.06 0.40
C GLU A 83 15.33 -3.18 1.11
N ASP A 84 15.76 -2.12 1.79
CA ASP A 84 14.91 -1.25 2.59
C ASP A 84 14.16 -0.21 1.75
N LEU A 85 13.06 0.29 2.31
CA LEU A 85 12.37 1.48 1.79
C LEU A 85 13.28 2.72 1.87
N PRO A 86 13.03 3.76 1.05
CA PRO A 86 13.74 5.03 1.18
C PRO A 86 13.72 5.54 2.63
N GLN A 87 14.88 6.01 3.12
CA GLN A 87 15.05 6.39 4.53
C GLN A 87 14.02 7.43 5.00
N ALA A 88 13.62 8.36 4.14
CA ALA A 88 12.61 9.36 4.46
C ALA A 88 11.22 8.74 4.74
N VAL A 89 10.85 7.64 4.06
CA VAL A 89 9.62 6.88 4.36
C VAL A 89 9.70 6.29 5.77
N LEU A 90 10.85 5.69 6.11
CA LEU A 90 11.08 5.08 7.42
C LEU A 90 11.11 6.12 8.56
N GLN A 91 11.55 7.33 8.29
CA GLN A 91 11.55 8.43 9.25
C GLN A 91 10.15 9.04 9.45
N HIS A 92 9.32 9.08 8.40
CA HIS A 92 7.95 9.58 8.47
C HIS A 92 7.00 8.62 9.20
N ILE A 93 7.26 7.31 9.12
CA ILE A 93 6.40 6.28 9.69
C ILE A 93 6.94 5.76 11.02
N ASP A 94 6.34 6.18 12.14
CA ASP A 94 6.62 5.67 13.50
C ASP A 94 5.74 4.46 13.88
N TRP A 95 5.47 3.58 12.92
CA TRP A 95 4.66 2.38 13.18
C TRP A 95 5.52 1.25 13.74
N GLN A 96 5.00 0.60 14.79
CA GLN A 96 5.55 -0.67 15.27
C GLN A 96 5.35 -1.77 14.23
N ASP A 97 6.23 -2.76 14.23
CA ASP A 97 6.25 -3.85 13.24
C ASP A 97 4.93 -4.63 13.15
N ASP A 98 4.21 -4.74 14.26
CA ASP A 98 2.94 -5.47 14.36
C ASP A 98 1.71 -4.66 13.94
N VAL A 99 1.87 -3.37 13.60
CA VAL A 99 0.79 -2.53 13.10
C VAL A 99 0.20 -3.16 11.86
N THR A 100 -1.12 -3.35 11.87
CA THR A 100 -1.84 -3.76 10.67
C THR A 100 -1.88 -2.59 9.69
N VAL A 101 -1.45 -2.85 8.46
CA VAL A 101 -1.46 -1.88 7.36
C VAL A 101 -2.36 -2.37 6.23
N TYR A 102 -2.85 -1.42 5.45
CA TYR A 102 -3.68 -1.67 4.29
C TYR A 102 -3.01 -1.05 3.07
N PHE A 103 -2.70 -1.89 2.08
CA PHE A 103 -2.20 -1.45 0.79
C PHE A 103 -3.37 -1.40 -0.20
N CYS A 104 -3.82 -0.20 -0.51
CA CYS A 104 -5.05 0.06 -1.24
C CYS A 104 -4.72 0.37 -2.70
N TYR A 105 -4.75 -0.63 -3.58
CA TYR A 105 -4.57 -0.43 -5.02
C TYR A 105 -5.78 0.29 -5.61
N GLU A 106 -6.98 -0.21 -5.31
CA GLU A 106 -8.25 0.32 -5.80
C GLU A 106 -9.40 -0.20 -4.92
N LYS A 107 -10.61 0.29 -5.15
CA LYS A 107 -11.81 -0.01 -4.36
C LYS A 107 -12.07 -1.50 -4.13
N TYR A 108 -11.76 -2.35 -5.09
CA TYR A 108 -12.00 -3.80 -5.00
C TYR A 108 -10.71 -4.62 -4.84
N ASN A 109 -9.57 -3.96 -4.61
CA ASN A 109 -8.30 -4.62 -4.40
C ASN A 109 -7.50 -3.95 -3.27
N ILE A 110 -7.60 -4.55 -2.08
CA ILE A 110 -6.87 -4.11 -0.89
C ILE A 110 -6.20 -5.33 -0.26
N ILE A 111 -4.94 -5.18 0.11
CA ILE A 111 -4.21 -6.18 0.87
C ILE A 111 -4.07 -5.70 2.31
N GLU A 112 -4.46 -6.55 3.26
CA GLU A 112 -4.11 -6.39 4.66
C GLU A 112 -2.83 -7.14 4.98
N THR A 113 -1.91 -6.49 5.67
CA THR A 113 -0.71 -7.15 6.18
C THR A 113 -0.17 -6.45 7.44
N LYS A 114 1.04 -6.83 7.88
CA LYS A 114 1.78 -6.16 8.95
C LYS A 114 2.79 -5.18 8.37
N TRP A 115 3.06 -4.11 9.12
CA TRP A 115 4.06 -3.12 8.71
C TRP A 115 5.42 -3.77 8.43
N SER A 116 5.86 -4.70 9.27
CA SER A 116 7.10 -5.46 9.04
C SER A 116 7.11 -6.23 7.72
N ILE A 117 5.99 -6.87 7.36
CA ILE A 117 5.85 -7.63 6.12
C ILE A 117 5.86 -6.70 4.92
N PHE A 118 5.15 -5.57 4.98
CA PHE A 118 5.21 -4.57 3.92
C PHE A 118 6.64 -4.04 3.75
N LYS A 119 7.33 -3.65 4.83
CA LYS A 119 8.72 -3.16 4.76
C LYS A 119 9.63 -4.17 4.09
N LYS A 120 9.54 -5.44 4.48
CA LYS A 120 10.40 -6.51 3.96
C LYS A 120 10.16 -6.81 2.47
N TYR A 121 8.93 -6.64 2.00
CA TYR A 121 8.52 -7.02 0.64
C TYR A 121 7.96 -5.85 -0.17
N TRP A 122 8.35 -4.61 0.14
CA TRP A 122 7.77 -3.41 -0.45
C TRP A 122 7.91 -3.41 -1.97
N LYS A 123 9.03 -3.96 -2.49
CA LYS A 123 9.25 -4.13 -3.92
C LYS A 123 8.16 -5.02 -4.55
N ASN A 124 7.80 -6.14 -3.90
CA ASN A 124 6.70 -6.99 -4.38
C ASN A 124 5.36 -6.24 -4.47
N PHE A 125 5.05 -5.39 -3.49
CA PHE A 125 3.82 -4.59 -3.48
C PHE A 125 3.78 -3.55 -4.60
N LEU A 126 4.93 -2.97 -4.97
CA LEU A 126 5.05 -1.94 -6.00
C LEU A 126 5.32 -2.47 -7.42
N PHE A 127 5.33 -3.79 -7.66
CA PHE A 127 5.23 -4.32 -9.04
C PHE A 127 3.96 -3.86 -9.78
N TYR A 128 2.96 -3.39 -9.04
CA TYR A 128 1.77 -2.74 -9.56
C TYR A 128 1.61 -1.37 -8.87
N ASP A 129 2.20 -0.33 -9.44
CA ASP A 129 2.34 1.00 -8.85
C ASP A 129 1.31 2.03 -9.34
N ASP A 130 0.14 1.54 -9.78
CA ASP A 130 -1.00 2.31 -10.29
C ASP A 130 -1.71 3.12 -9.17
N GLY A 131 -0.98 4.04 -8.56
CA GLY A 131 -1.47 4.94 -7.53
C GLY A 131 -1.78 4.35 -6.15
N PRO A 132 -1.20 3.22 -5.67
CA PRO A 132 -1.65 2.63 -4.42
C PRO A 132 -1.37 3.55 -3.22
N ILE A 133 -2.31 3.51 -2.26
CA ILE A 133 -2.21 4.26 -1.01
C ILE A 133 -2.01 3.27 0.15
N LEU A 134 -0.94 3.46 0.93
CA LEU A 134 -0.69 2.71 2.16
C LEU A 134 -1.20 3.49 3.37
N ILE A 135 -1.98 2.83 4.22
CA ILE A 135 -2.47 3.39 5.49
C ILE A 135 -2.31 2.40 6.64
N GLY A 136 -2.07 2.92 7.84
CA GLY A 136 -2.02 2.12 9.07
C GLY A 136 -3.37 2.07 9.78
N ARG A 137 -3.71 0.93 10.36
CA ARG A 137 -4.92 0.78 11.19
C ARG A 137 -4.83 1.70 12.40
N ARG A 138 -5.78 2.64 12.53
CA ARG A 138 -5.82 3.67 13.59
C ARG A 138 -4.59 4.58 13.60
N ARG A 139 -4.01 4.83 12.42
CA ARG A 139 -2.86 5.71 12.20
C ARG A 139 -3.24 6.79 11.21
N ASN A 140 -2.78 8.01 11.43
CA ASN A 140 -3.12 9.11 10.52
C ASN A 140 -2.14 9.16 9.36
N GLU A 141 -0.91 8.69 9.54
CA GLU A 141 0.10 8.66 8.49
C GLU A 141 -0.37 7.86 7.27
N ALA A 142 0.00 8.33 6.09
CA ALA A 142 -0.29 7.70 4.82
C ALA A 142 0.87 7.89 3.84
N LEU A 143 1.02 6.92 2.95
CA LEU A 143 1.93 6.97 1.81
C LEU A 143 1.09 6.86 0.54
N TRP A 144 1.39 7.67 -0.48
CA TRP A 144 0.77 7.54 -1.79
C TRP A 144 1.84 7.38 -2.86
N PHE A 145 1.94 6.17 -3.41
CA PHE A 145 2.91 5.81 -4.43
C PHE A 145 2.33 6.18 -5.80
N GLY A 146 3.06 6.98 -6.58
CA GLY A 146 2.72 7.34 -7.94
C GLY A 146 3.52 6.53 -8.96
N ASP A 147 2.95 6.44 -10.16
CA ASP A 147 3.50 5.82 -11.37
C ASP A 147 4.78 6.50 -11.90
N ASN A 148 5.10 7.68 -11.37
CA ASN A 148 6.30 8.45 -11.68
C ASN A 148 7.51 8.11 -10.79
N GLY A 149 7.45 7.02 -10.02
CA GLY A 149 8.53 6.60 -9.12
C GLY A 149 8.62 7.42 -7.83
N GLN A 150 7.62 8.25 -7.53
CA GLN A 150 7.56 9.07 -6.32
C GLN A 150 6.58 8.49 -5.29
N VAL A 151 6.87 8.72 -4.02
CA VAL A 151 5.95 8.46 -2.92
C VAL A 151 5.72 9.76 -2.15
N LYS A 152 4.45 10.14 -2.01
CA LYS A 152 4.06 11.25 -1.16
C LYS A 152 3.92 10.78 0.28
N LEU A 153 4.51 11.53 1.20
CA LEU A 153 4.43 11.33 2.64
C LEU A 153 3.39 12.30 3.21
N GLY A 154 2.43 11.78 3.98
CA GLY A 154 1.32 12.61 4.44
C GLY A 154 0.57 12.05 5.64
N GLN A 155 -0.53 12.72 5.96
CA GLN A 155 -1.48 12.34 6.99
C GLN A 155 -2.91 12.53 6.52
N ARG A 156 -3.81 11.65 6.96
CA ARG A 156 -5.25 11.72 6.73
C ARG A 156 -5.90 12.75 7.66
N ASP A 157 -6.92 13.42 7.15
CA ASP A 157 -7.81 14.30 7.92
C ASP A 157 -8.65 13.54 8.96
#